data_AF-A0A975PVU4-F1
#
_entry.id   AF-A0A975PVU4-F1
#
_cell.length_a   1.000
_cell.length_b   1.000
_cell.length_c   1.000
_cell.angle_alpha   90.00
_cell.angle_beta   90.00
_cell.angle_gamma   90.00
#
_symmetry.space_group_name_H-M   'P 1'
#
loop_
_entity.id
_entity.type
_entity.pdbx_description
1 polymer ?
#
loop_
_entity_poly.entity_id
_entity_poly.type
_entity_poly.pdbx_seq_one_letter_code
_entity_poly.pdbx_strand_id
1 'polypeptide(L)'
;MRDMTVDSIELAAAGATLRELIFPEAPPPVISFGWDDASEAINEVIPPIYAMVTDGLLAAKAALTTIGSDVATAAQAYADTDRTLGGRLSEQRF
;
A
#
# COMPACT_ATOMS: atom_id res chain seq x y z
N MET A 1 15.26 4.26 -28.70
CA MET A 1 14.04 3.74 -28.05
C MET A 1 14.48 2.62 -27.12
N ARG A 2 14.22 2.73 -25.82
CA ARG A 2 14.56 1.69 -24.84
C ARG A 2 13.37 0.74 -24.80
N ASP A 3 13.57 -0.50 -25.23
CA ASP A 3 12.52 -1.51 -25.23
C ASP A 3 12.14 -1.80 -23.77
N MET A 4 10.88 -1.56 -23.42
CA MET A 4 10.35 -1.77 -22.08
C MET A 4 9.64 -3.12 -22.06
N THR A 5 10.38 -4.17 -21.75
CA THR A 5 9.79 -5.47 -21.42
C THR A 5 9.30 -5.45 -19.98
N VAL A 6 8.00 -5.65 -19.78
CA VAL A 6 7.38 -5.74 -18.45
C VAL A 6 7.09 -7.21 -18.15
N ASP A 7 7.63 -7.72 -17.05
CA ASP A 7 7.18 -9.01 -16.52
C ASP A 7 5.87 -8.81 -15.76
N SER A 8 4.76 -9.16 -16.41
CA SER A 8 3.42 -9.02 -15.84
C SER A 8 3.16 -9.96 -14.67
N ILE A 9 3.87 -11.10 -14.58
CA ILE A 9 3.71 -12.05 -13.48
C ILE A 9 4.37 -11.50 -12.22
N GLU A 10 5.62 -11.06 -12.33
CA GLU A 10 6.34 -10.44 -11.22
C GLU A 10 5.65 -9.15 -10.76
N LEU A 11 5.14 -8.35 -11.70
CA LEU A 11 4.41 -7.13 -11.37
C LEU A 11 3.11 -7.44 -10.59
N ALA A 12 2.35 -8.46 -10.99
CA ALA A 12 1.16 -8.88 -10.24
C ALA A 12 1.51 -9.38 -8.83
N ALA A 13 2.59 -10.16 -8.70
CA ALA A 13 3.06 -10.65 -7.41
C ALA A 13 3.52 -9.51 -6.48
N ALA A 14 4.16 -8.48 -7.02
CA ALA A 14 4.52 -7.28 -6.26
C ALA A 14 3.26 -6.52 -5.78
N GLY A 15 2.25 -6.39 -6.64
CA GLY A 15 0.97 -5.77 -6.26
C GLY A 15 0.25 -6.52 -5.13
N ALA A 16 0.24 -7.87 -5.19
CA ALA A 16 -0.29 -8.70 -4.12
C ALA A 16 0.49 -8.52 -2.81
N THR A 17 1.83 -8.54 -2.89
CA THR A 17 2.72 -8.34 -1.73
C THR A 17 2.40 -7.04 -0.98
N LEU A 18 2.22 -5.93 -1.71
CA LEU A 18 1.89 -4.63 -1.10
C LEU A 18 0.53 -4.61 -0.40
N ARG A 19 -0.46 -5.33 -0.95
CA ARG A 19 -1.81 -5.44 -0.37
C ARG A 19 -1.85 -6.34 0.88
N GLU A 20 -0.96 -7.32 0.94
CA GLU A 20 -0.91 -8.32 2.01
C GLU A 20 0.05 -7.95 3.15
N LEU A 21 0.68 -6.77 3.08
CA LEU A 21 1.51 -6.25 4.16
C LEU A 21 0.74 -6.19 5.48
N ILE A 22 1.31 -6.83 6.50
CA ILE A 22 0.79 -6.80 7.86
C ILE A 22 1.36 -5.58 8.57
N PHE A 23 0.49 -4.69 9.02
CA PHE A 23 0.85 -3.52 9.80
C PHE A 23 0.74 -3.84 11.30
N PRO A 24 1.61 -3.27 12.14
CA PRO A 24 1.48 -3.39 13.59
C PRO A 24 0.15 -2.80 14.06
N GLU A 25 -0.35 -3.28 15.19
CA GLU A 25 -1.47 -2.64 15.88
C GLU A 25 -0.99 -1.33 16.52
N ALA A 26 -1.87 -0.32 16.55
CA ALA A 26 -1.58 0.91 17.26
C ALA A 26 -1.39 0.60 18.76
N PRO A 27 -0.36 1.17 19.42
CA PRO A 27 -0.20 1.03 20.86
C PRO A 27 -1.42 1.64 21.57
N PRO A 28 -1.80 1.26 22.80
CA PRO A 28 -2.88 1.94 23.50
C PRO A 28 -2.55 3.42 23.81
N PRO A 29 -3.55 4.32 23.88
CA PRO A 29 -3.32 5.72 24.24
C PRO A 29 -2.70 5.84 25.64
N VAL A 30 -1.79 6.80 25.81
CA VAL A 30 -1.23 7.13 27.12
C VAL A 30 -2.17 8.10 27.83
N ILE A 31 -2.60 7.73 29.03
CA ILE A 31 -3.43 8.57 29.91
C ILE A 31 -2.73 8.67 31.26
N SER A 32 -2.51 9.89 31.74
CA SER A 32 -2.00 10.17 33.08
C SER A 32 -3.17 10.33 34.05
N PHE A 33 -3.12 9.63 35.18
CA PHE A 33 -4.19 9.64 36.20
C PHE A 33 -3.91 10.57 37.39
N GLY A 34 -2.78 11.29 37.38
CA GLY A 34 -2.45 12.28 38.41
C GLY A 34 -3.24 13.59 38.25
N TRP A 35 -3.27 14.37 39.32
CA TRP A 35 -3.98 15.65 39.41
C TRP A 35 -3.01 16.84 39.50
N ASP A 36 -1.72 16.57 39.37
CA ASP A 36 -0.67 17.59 39.32
C ASP A 36 -0.52 18.18 37.92
N ASP A 37 0.09 19.37 37.84
CA ASP A 37 0.31 20.11 36.59
C ASP A 37 1.06 19.27 35.53
N ALA A 38 1.93 18.33 35.94
CA ALA A 38 2.64 17.49 34.99
C ALA A 38 1.71 16.42 34.37
N SER A 39 0.78 15.86 35.16
CA SER A 39 -0.27 14.97 34.63
C SER A 39 -1.21 15.68 33.67
N GLU A 40 -1.59 16.93 33.95
CA GLU A 40 -2.40 17.74 33.04
C GLU A 40 -1.65 18.00 31.72
N ALA A 41 -0.39 18.43 31.79
CA ALA A 41 0.45 18.67 30.62
C ALA A 41 0.65 17.40 29.76
N ILE A 42 0.82 16.23 30.38
CA ILE A 42 0.91 14.95 29.65
C ILE A 42 -0.38 14.68 28.87
N ASN A 43 -1.53 14.87 29.52
CA ASN A 43 -2.83 14.63 28.90
C ASN A 43 -3.18 15.66 27.81
N GLU A 44 -2.54 16.84 27.80
CA GLU A 44 -2.67 17.82 26.73
C GLU A 44 -1.74 17.51 25.53
N VAL A 45 -0.47 17.18 25.80
CA VAL A 45 0.58 17.11 24.77
C VAL A 45 0.66 15.74 24.08
N ILE A 46 0.44 14.65 24.82
CA ILE A 46 0.66 13.30 24.28
C ILE A 46 -0.42 12.87 23.28
N PRO A 47 -1.73 13.17 23.45
CA PRO A 47 -2.74 12.69 22.50
C PRO A 47 -2.54 13.16 21.06
N PRO A 48 -2.19 14.44 20.78
CA PRO A 48 -1.87 14.87 19.42
C PRO A 48 -0.68 14.11 18.80
N ILE A 49 0.36 13.81 19.60
CA ILE A 49 1.52 13.03 19.13
C ILE A 49 1.11 11.60 18.79
N TYR A 50 0.31 10.99 19.66
CA TYR A 50 -0.24 9.67 19.45
C TYR A 50 -1.10 9.61 18.17
N ALA A 51 -1.97 10.60 17.97
CA ALA A 51 -2.82 10.71 16.77
C ALA A 51 -1.99 10.79 15.48
N MET A 52 -0.90 11.56 15.45
CA MET A 52 -0.02 11.61 14.28
C MET A 52 0.54 10.23 13.89
N VAL A 53 0.89 9.40 14.87
CA VAL A 53 1.40 8.05 14.61
C VAL A 53 0.29 7.12 14.13
N THR A 54 -0.87 7.13 14.79
CA THR A 54 -2.00 6.25 14.41
C THR A 54 -2.57 6.62 13.05
N ASP A 55 -2.73 7.91 12.78
CA ASP A 55 -3.27 8.41 11.52
C ASP A 55 -2.27 8.16 10.38
N GLY A 56 -0.97 8.39 10.64
CA GLY A 56 0.09 8.09 9.69
C GLY A 56 0.13 6.60 9.31
N LEU A 57 -0.01 5.71 10.30
CA LEU A 57 -0.06 4.26 10.06
C LEU A 57 -1.27 3.86 9.21
N LEU A 58 -2.45 4.40 9.51
CA LEU A 58 -3.66 4.16 8.75
C LEU A 58 -3.54 4.68 7.30
N ALA A 59 -3.00 5.88 7.13
CA ALA A 59 -2.76 6.48 5.83
C ALA A 59 -1.75 5.68 5.00
N ALA A 60 -0.66 5.21 5.61
CA ALA A 60 0.33 4.36 4.96
C ALA A 60 -0.28 3.03 4.50
N LYS A 61 -1.10 2.39 5.35
CA LYS A 61 -1.83 1.16 4.99
C LYS A 61 -2.76 1.39 3.80
N ALA A 62 -3.52 2.48 3.83
CA ALA A 62 -4.43 2.84 2.73
C ALA A 62 -3.65 3.06 1.42
N ALA A 63 -2.59 3.86 1.47
CA ALA A 63 -1.76 4.18 0.30
C ALA A 63 -1.12 2.91 -0.30
N LEU A 64 -0.53 2.05 0.52
CA LEU A 64 0.10 0.81 0.04
C LEU A 64 -0.91 -0.18 -0.53
N THR A 65 -2.12 -0.24 0.03
CA THR A 65 -3.22 -1.04 -0.53
C THR A 65 -3.64 -0.53 -1.91
N THR A 66 -3.77 0.80 -2.06
CA THR A 66 -4.08 1.43 -3.36
C THR A 66 -2.98 1.16 -4.37
N ILE A 67 -1.71 1.42 -4.02
CA ILE A 67 -0.56 1.17 -4.90
C ILE A 67 -0.53 -0.30 -5.34
N GLY A 68 -0.69 -1.24 -4.40
CA GLY A 68 -0.69 -2.66 -4.74
C GLY A 68 -1.84 -3.07 -5.66
N SER A 69 -3.00 -2.42 -5.53
CA SER A 69 -4.14 -2.62 -6.43
C SER A 69 -3.87 -2.08 -7.82
N ASP A 70 -3.34 -0.85 -7.92
CA ASP A 70 -2.99 -0.21 -9.19
C ASP A 70 -1.91 -1.00 -9.95
N VAL A 71 -0.91 -1.52 -9.22
CA VAL A 71 0.14 -2.38 -9.76
C VAL A 71 -0.44 -3.69 -10.30
N ALA A 72 -1.34 -4.33 -9.57
CA ALA A 72 -2.01 -5.56 -10.03
C ALA A 72 -2.88 -5.29 -11.28
N THR A 73 -3.60 -4.16 -11.32
CA THR A 73 -4.37 -3.75 -12.49
C THR A 73 -3.48 -3.49 -13.70
N ALA A 74 -2.34 -2.81 -13.51
CA ALA A 74 -1.38 -2.59 -14.59
C ALA A 74 -0.79 -3.91 -15.12
N ALA A 75 -0.43 -4.84 -14.23
CA ALA A 75 0.04 -6.17 -14.60
C ALA A 75 -0.96 -6.92 -15.48
N GLN A 76 -2.25 -6.86 -15.12
CA GLN A 76 -3.31 -7.48 -15.90
C GLN A 76 -3.47 -6.83 -17.28
N ALA A 77 -3.39 -5.50 -17.37
CA ALA A 77 -3.43 -4.78 -18.64
C ALA A 77 -2.27 -5.17 -19.58
N TYR A 78 -1.05 -5.36 -19.03
CA TYR A 78 0.09 -5.84 -19.82
C TYR A 78 -0.12 -7.28 -20.30
N ALA A 79 -0.58 -8.18 -19.43
CA ALA A 79 -0.85 -9.57 -19.78
C ALA A 79 -1.92 -9.70 -20.88
N ASP A 80 -2.97 -8.88 -20.82
CA ASP A 80 -4.03 -8.86 -21.83
C ASP A 80 -3.55 -8.30 -23.17
N THR A 81 -2.67 -7.29 -23.12
CA THR A 81 -2.02 -6.74 -24.32
C THR A 81 -1.14 -7.79 -25.00
N ASP A 82 -0.29 -8.47 -24.25
CA ASP A 82 0.59 -9.53 -24.77
C ASP A 82 -0.21 -10.69 -25.37
N ARG A 83 -1.29 -11.11 -24.69
CA ARG A 83 -2.19 -12.16 -25.20
C ARG A 83 -2.82 -11.74 -26.53
N THR A 84 -3.32 -10.51 -26.61
CA THR A 84 -3.96 -9.97 -27.81
C THR A 84 -2.97 -9.89 -28.98
N LEU A 85 -1.76 -9.38 -28.75
CA LEU A 85 -0.72 -9.31 -29.78
C LEU A 85 -0.27 -10.70 -30.24
N GLY A 86 -0.07 -11.64 -29.31
CA GLY A 86 0.26 -13.04 -29.62
C GLY A 86 -0.83 -13.74 -30.44
N GLY A 87 -2.10 -13.48 -30.13
CA GLY A 87 -3.25 -13.98 -30.89
C GLY A 87 -3.25 -13.48 -32.34
N ARG A 88 -3.12 -12.17 -32.53
CA ARG A 88 -3.08 -11.55 -33.88
C ARG A 88 -1.89 -12.02 -34.71
N LEU A 89 -0.73 -12.23 -34.08
CA LEU A 89 0.45 -12.80 -34.76
C LEU A 89 0.22 -14.25 -35.20
N SER A 90 -0.52 -15.03 -34.40
CA SER A 90 -0.87 -16.41 -34.74
C SER A 90 -1.84 -16.48 -35.91
N GLU A 91 -2.82 -15.56 -35.97
CA GLU A 91 -3.79 -15.46 -37.07
C GLU A 91 -3.16 -15.06 -38.41
N GLN A 92 -2.08 -14.26 -38.40
CA GLN A 92 -1.37 -13.85 -39.62
C GLN A 92 -0.36 -14.87 -40.15
N ARG A 93 -0.04 -15.91 -39.37
CA ARG A 93 0.94 -16.95 -39.74
C ARG A 93 0.30 -18.15 -40.45
N PHE A 94 -1.01 -18.12 -40.66
CA PHE A 94 -1.81 -19.06 -41.47
C PHE A 94 -2.47 -18.32 -42.64
#